data_AF-A0A7Z9ZGK8-F1
#
_entry.id   AF-A0A7Z9ZGK8-F1
#
_cell.length_a   1.000
_cell.length_b   1.000
_cell.length_c   1.000
_cell.angle_alpha   90.00
_cell.angle_beta   90.00
_cell.angle_gamma   90.00
#
_symmetry.space_group_name_H-M   'P 1'
#
loop_
_entity.id
_entity.type
_entity.pdbx_description
1 polymer ?
#
loop_
_entity_poly.entity_id
_entity_poly.type
_entity_poly.pdbx_seq_one_letter_code
_entity_poly.pdbx_strand_id
1 'polypeptide(L)'
;MKPSLPVAAMNRCCGEKHLRCTSRPSYLMRGSRAQRGNGGPKKSTKEANVNRSGKPANPQKAVTIRINQRVFFGALAILSIGVIVLVGIWLLRPFATISQPQTQPALRVQQTPRAFPTPPSVAYSEEAEALFDRLNCLCGACDDTLAECDCGQARQMKGYVDSLVESGISTSEVMDKVVEKYGLEVLASEE
;
A
#
# COMPACT_ATOMS: atom_id res chain seq x y z
N MET A 1 12.73 53.56 -6.66
CA MET A 1 11.43 54.16 -6.28
C MET A 1 10.32 53.26 -6.81
N LYS A 2 9.52 52.70 -5.86
CA LYS A 2 8.10 52.29 -5.90
C LYS A 2 7.43 51.82 -7.23
N PRO A 3 6.42 50.93 -7.17
CA PRO A 3 6.35 49.58 -6.56
C PRO A 3 5.47 48.63 -7.45
N SER A 4 4.93 47.54 -6.84
CA SER A 4 3.68 46.81 -7.16
C SER A 4 3.68 45.84 -8.36
N LEU A 5 3.15 44.60 -8.28
CA LEU A 5 2.50 43.76 -7.25
C LEU A 5 2.46 42.30 -7.80
N PRO A 6 2.11 41.29 -6.99
CA PRO A 6 2.26 39.86 -7.27
C PRO A 6 1.04 39.25 -7.98
N VAL A 7 1.25 38.18 -8.76
CA VAL A 7 0.17 37.29 -9.23
C VAL A 7 0.07 36.12 -8.27
N ALA A 8 -0.91 36.21 -7.40
CA ALA A 8 -1.44 35.11 -6.60
C ALA A 8 -2.23 34.16 -7.52
N ALA A 9 -1.71 32.96 -7.78
CA ALA A 9 -2.51 31.85 -8.28
C ALA A 9 -3.18 31.18 -7.07
N MET A 10 -4.38 31.66 -6.73
CA MET A 10 -5.28 31.03 -5.78
C MET A 10 -5.88 29.77 -6.41
N ASN A 11 -5.29 28.59 -6.21
CA ASN A 11 -6.05 27.33 -6.32
C ASN A 11 -6.73 27.06 -4.98
N ARG A 12 -7.92 27.64 -4.84
CA ARG A 12 -8.91 27.31 -3.81
C ARG A 12 -9.66 26.04 -4.23
N CYS A 13 -9.22 24.90 -3.73
CA CYS A 13 -10.06 23.72 -3.46
C CYS A 13 -9.56 23.21 -2.09
N CYS A 14 -10.24 23.43 -0.97
CA CYS A 14 -11.53 22.86 -0.64
C CYS A 14 -12.31 23.78 0.30
N GLY A 15 -13.43 24.29 -0.20
CA GLY A 15 -14.47 24.90 0.59
C GLY A 15 -15.35 23.82 1.20
N GLU A 16 -15.17 23.61 2.49
CA GLU A 16 -16.10 23.02 3.43
C GLU A 16 -17.52 23.62 3.25
N LYS A 17 -18.49 22.80 2.83
CA LYS A 17 -19.92 22.86 3.22
C LYS A 17 -20.76 21.79 2.51
N HIS A 18 -21.21 20.82 3.30
CA HIS A 18 -22.50 20.13 3.19
C HIS A 18 -23.19 20.11 1.81
N LEU A 19 -23.07 19.00 1.07
CA LEU A 19 -24.20 18.40 0.37
C LEU A 19 -24.02 16.89 0.23
N ARG A 20 -25.12 16.19 0.48
CA ARG A 20 -25.28 14.74 0.54
C ARG A 20 -24.98 14.12 -0.82
N CYS A 21 -24.04 13.19 -0.89
CA CYS A 21 -24.09 12.11 -1.89
C CYS A 21 -24.43 10.80 -1.18
N THR A 22 -25.72 10.65 -0.90
CA THR A 22 -26.36 9.37 -0.61
C THR A 22 -26.52 8.61 -1.92
N SER A 23 -25.80 7.51 -2.12
CA SER A 23 -26.33 6.31 -2.78
C SER A 23 -25.29 5.20 -2.78
N ARG A 24 -25.36 4.36 -1.74
CA ARG A 24 -24.95 2.96 -1.81
C ARG A 24 -25.73 2.25 -2.92
N PRO A 25 -25.08 1.51 -3.84
CA PRO A 25 -25.70 0.32 -4.38
C PRO A 25 -25.33 -0.87 -3.49
N SER A 26 -26.30 -1.27 -2.67
CA SER A 26 -26.31 -2.58 -2.04
C SER A 26 -26.44 -3.65 -3.13
N TYR A 27 -25.37 -4.36 -3.45
CA TYR A 27 -25.49 -5.64 -4.15
C TYR A 27 -25.33 -6.79 -3.14
N LEU A 28 -26.45 -7.09 -2.50
CA LEU A 28 -26.79 -8.43 -2.03
C LEU A 28 -27.08 -9.28 -3.27
N MET A 29 -26.23 -10.26 -3.59
CA MET A 29 -26.62 -11.58 -4.12
C MET A 29 -25.41 -12.51 -3.93
N ARG A 30 -25.47 -13.53 -3.08
CA ARG A 30 -26.23 -14.80 -3.20
C ARG A 30 -25.24 -15.89 -3.64
N GLY A 31 -24.96 -16.79 -2.71
CA GLY A 31 -23.94 -17.82 -2.86
C GLY A 31 -24.19 -18.81 -3.99
N SER A 32 -23.14 -19.57 -4.29
CA SER A 32 -23.27 -20.94 -4.78
C SER A 32 -22.06 -21.75 -4.35
N ARG A 33 -22.39 -22.79 -3.60
CA ARG A 33 -21.58 -23.88 -3.09
C ARG A 33 -21.42 -24.90 -4.23
N ALA A 34 -20.22 -25.25 -4.65
CA ALA A 34 -19.93 -26.46 -5.42
C ALA A 34 -18.45 -26.81 -5.23
N GLN A 35 -18.15 -27.73 -4.32
CA GLN A 35 -17.95 -29.17 -4.55
C GLN A 35 -16.52 -29.53 -4.95
N ARG A 36 -15.90 -30.25 -4.01
CA ARG A 36 -14.84 -31.26 -4.11
C ARG A 36 -14.53 -31.73 -5.54
N GLY A 37 -13.25 -31.62 -5.90
CA GLY A 37 -12.62 -32.43 -6.94
C GLY A 37 -11.31 -33.02 -6.41
N ASN A 38 -11.41 -34.15 -5.72
CA ASN A 38 -10.27 -35.03 -5.42
C ASN A 38 -9.90 -35.74 -6.73
N GLY A 39 -8.80 -35.34 -7.37
CA GLY A 39 -8.29 -35.94 -8.61
C GLY A 39 -6.82 -36.29 -8.45
N GLY A 40 -6.55 -37.57 -8.23
CA GLY A 40 -5.20 -38.13 -8.07
C GLY A 40 -4.35 -38.13 -9.36
N PRO A 41 -3.15 -38.74 -9.31
CA PRO A 41 -2.10 -38.58 -10.29
C PRO A 41 -2.30 -39.45 -11.54
N LYS A 42 -2.20 -38.86 -12.73
CA LYS A 42 -2.06 -39.63 -13.98
C LYS A 42 -0.58 -39.78 -14.34
N LYS A 43 -0.10 -41.02 -14.24
CA LYS A 43 1.06 -41.56 -14.98
C LYS A 43 0.66 -41.81 -16.44
N SER A 44 1.66 -42.08 -17.30
CA SER A 44 1.58 -42.63 -18.69
C SER A 44 1.60 -41.53 -19.77
N THR A 45 2.35 -41.55 -20.88
CA THR A 45 3.30 -42.46 -21.56
C THR A 45 3.88 -41.63 -22.73
N LYS A 46 5.21 -41.51 -22.86
CA LYS A 46 6.05 -42.09 -23.94
C LYS A 46 5.79 -41.60 -25.40
N GLU A 47 6.87 -41.07 -25.99
CA GLU A 47 7.30 -41.17 -27.41
C GLU A 47 6.57 -40.45 -28.56
N ALA A 48 7.25 -39.45 -29.15
CA ALA A 48 7.70 -39.39 -30.57
C ALA A 48 8.12 -37.94 -30.92
N ASN A 49 9.42 -37.66 -31.07
CA ASN A 49 10.14 -37.65 -32.35
C ASN A 49 9.63 -36.61 -33.37
N VAL A 50 10.25 -35.41 -33.39
CA VAL A 50 10.55 -34.69 -34.62
C VAL A 50 11.88 -33.93 -34.45
N ASN A 51 12.87 -34.34 -35.24
CA ASN A 51 14.06 -33.58 -35.59
C ASN A 51 13.70 -32.22 -36.19
N ARG A 52 14.28 -31.13 -35.68
CA ARG A 52 14.71 -30.02 -36.54
C ARG A 52 15.91 -29.28 -35.94
N SER A 53 17.03 -29.55 -36.61
CA SER A 53 18.28 -28.81 -36.63
C SER A 53 18.08 -27.30 -36.58
N GLY A 54 18.82 -26.60 -35.71
CA GLY A 54 18.81 -25.15 -35.70
C GLY A 54 19.50 -24.46 -34.52
N LYS A 55 20.85 -24.40 -34.60
CA LYS A 55 21.72 -23.30 -34.10
C LYS A 55 22.24 -23.37 -32.64
N PRO A 56 23.58 -23.19 -32.43
CA PRO A 56 24.24 -23.48 -31.17
C PRO A 56 24.33 -22.28 -30.20
N ALA A 57 24.35 -22.67 -28.92
CA ALA A 57 25.14 -22.12 -27.81
C ALA A 57 24.94 -20.66 -27.36
N ASN A 58 24.12 -20.50 -26.32
CA ASN A 58 24.47 -19.60 -25.22
C ASN A 58 24.37 -20.39 -23.89
N PRO A 59 25.48 -20.63 -23.16
CA PRO A 59 25.46 -21.38 -21.92
C PRO A 59 25.01 -20.47 -20.77
N GLN A 60 23.72 -20.18 -20.70
CA GLN A 60 23.15 -19.82 -19.40
C GLN A 60 23.11 -21.08 -18.55
N LYS A 61 24.04 -21.14 -17.60
CA LYS A 61 24.12 -22.12 -16.52
C LYS A 61 22.80 -22.08 -15.74
N ALA A 62 21.83 -22.86 -16.21
CA ALA A 62 20.66 -23.22 -15.43
C ALA A 62 21.14 -24.07 -14.25
N VAL A 63 21.48 -23.40 -13.15
CA VAL A 63 21.66 -24.05 -11.86
C VAL A 63 20.27 -24.47 -11.40
N THR A 64 19.84 -25.64 -11.85
CA THR A 64 18.61 -26.26 -11.39
C THR A 64 18.84 -26.73 -9.96
N ILE A 65 18.60 -25.84 -8.99
CA ILE A 65 18.65 -26.19 -7.58
C ILE A 65 17.50 -27.17 -7.34
N ARG A 66 17.80 -28.46 -7.32
CA ARG A 66 16.87 -29.50 -6.85
C ARG A 66 16.75 -29.38 -5.33
N ILE A 67 15.98 -28.39 -4.88
CA ILE A 67 15.66 -28.23 -3.46
C ILE A 67 14.81 -29.43 -3.06
N ASN A 68 15.33 -30.16 -2.08
CA ASN A 68 14.80 -31.45 -1.64
C ASN A 68 13.41 -31.25 -1.03
N GLN A 69 12.38 -31.66 -1.79
CA GLN A 69 10.96 -31.40 -1.51
C GLN A 69 10.50 -31.86 -0.12
N ARG A 70 11.21 -32.81 0.51
CA ARG A 70 10.91 -33.31 1.88
C ARG A 70 11.24 -32.32 3.00
N VAL A 71 12.20 -31.43 2.81
CA VAL A 71 12.58 -30.44 3.83
C VAL A 71 11.57 -29.29 3.86
N PHE A 72 11.00 -28.95 2.70
CA PHE A 72 10.02 -27.87 2.55
C PHE A 72 8.71 -28.16 3.30
N PHE A 73 8.22 -29.40 3.25
CA PHE A 73 7.00 -29.79 3.98
C PHE A 73 7.19 -29.82 5.50
N GLY A 74 8.41 -30.10 5.99
CA GLY A 74 8.72 -30.04 7.43
C GLY A 74 8.67 -28.60 7.97
N ALA A 75 9.23 -27.64 7.23
CA ALA A 75 9.22 -26.23 7.64
C ALA A 75 7.81 -25.61 7.66
N LEU A 76 6.97 -25.97 6.68
CA LEU A 76 5.58 -25.49 6.61
C LEU A 76 4.71 -25.99 7.78
N ALA A 77 4.97 -27.19 8.30
CA ALA A 77 4.23 -27.74 9.44
C ALA A 77 4.58 -27.03 10.77
N ILE A 78 5.81 -26.53 10.92
CA ILE A 78 6.22 -25.80 12.13
C ILE A 78 5.65 -24.38 12.13
N LEU A 79 5.60 -23.73 10.96
CA LEU A 79 5.03 -22.38 10.83
C LEU A 79 3.53 -22.35 11.12
N SER A 80 2.76 -23.38 10.73
CA SER A 80 1.32 -23.40 10.97
C SER A 80 0.96 -23.46 12.45
N ILE A 81 1.74 -24.17 13.28
CA ILE A 81 1.54 -24.25 14.72
C ILE A 81 1.79 -22.88 15.37
N GLY A 82 2.83 -22.15 14.94
CA GLY A 82 3.14 -20.82 15.45
C GLY A 82 2.02 -19.80 15.23
N VAL A 83 1.39 -19.81 14.04
CA VAL A 83 0.27 -18.90 13.72
C VAL A 83 -0.95 -19.19 14.58
N ILE A 84 -1.28 -20.46 14.84
CA ILE A 84 -2.43 -20.84 15.67
C ILE A 84 -2.25 -20.35 17.11
N VAL A 85 -1.04 -20.44 17.67
CA VAL A 85 -0.74 -19.96 19.03
C VAL A 85 -0.84 -18.43 19.10
N LEU A 86 -0.33 -17.71 18.11
CA LEU A 86 -0.43 -16.24 18.07
C LEU A 86 -1.87 -15.74 17.98
N VAL A 87 -2.69 -16.35 17.13
CA VAL A 87 -4.13 -16.02 17.02
C VAL A 87 -4.87 -16.36 18.31
N GLY A 88 -4.55 -17.49 18.94
CA GLY A 88 -5.11 -17.86 20.24
C GLY A 88 -4.81 -16.84 21.34
N ILE A 89 -3.56 -16.37 21.42
CA ILE A 89 -3.15 -15.34 22.40
C ILE A 89 -3.83 -14.00 22.13
N TRP A 90 -4.04 -13.64 20.87
CA TRP A 90 -4.74 -12.40 20.50
C TRP A 90 -6.23 -12.44 20.88
N LEU A 91 -6.88 -13.59 20.73
CA LEU A 91 -8.28 -13.79 21.13
C LEU A 91 -8.48 -13.86 22.65
N LEU A 92 -7.44 -14.20 23.41
CA LEU A 92 -7.48 -14.30 24.87
C LEU A 92 -7.17 -12.98 25.60
N ARG A 93 -6.89 -11.87 24.90
CA ARG A 93 -6.70 -10.57 25.57
C ARG A 93 -8.07 -9.95 25.89
N PRO A 94 -8.47 -9.88 27.18
CA PRO A 94 -9.69 -9.18 27.56
C PRO A 94 -9.52 -7.70 27.22
N PHE A 95 -10.47 -7.16 26.46
CA PHE A 95 -10.61 -5.75 26.18
C PHE A 95 -10.80 -5.01 27.51
N ALA A 96 -9.71 -4.50 28.09
CA ALA A 96 -9.77 -3.63 29.25
C ALA A 96 -10.29 -2.27 28.78
N THR A 97 -11.60 -2.06 28.93
CA THR A 97 -12.28 -0.79 28.70
C THR A 97 -11.74 0.23 29.70
N ILE A 98 -10.79 1.05 29.26
CA ILE A 98 -10.30 2.20 30.02
C ILE A 98 -11.38 3.28 29.94
N SER A 99 -12.29 3.27 30.90
CA SER A 99 -13.24 4.35 31.14
C SER A 99 -12.51 5.51 31.82
N GLN A 100 -12.13 6.54 31.06
CA GLN A 100 -11.54 7.75 31.60
C GLN A 100 -12.63 8.81 31.85
N PRO A 101 -12.93 9.19 33.12
CA PRO A 101 -13.81 10.31 33.41
C PRO A 101 -13.03 11.63 33.23
N GLN A 102 -13.35 12.40 32.19
CA GLN A 102 -12.88 13.78 32.03
C GLN A 102 -13.89 14.74 32.65
N THR A 103 -13.59 15.21 33.87
CA THR A 103 -14.17 16.43 34.42
C THR A 103 -13.32 17.60 33.97
N GLN A 104 -13.84 18.45 33.08
CA GLN A 104 -13.18 19.70 32.70
C GLN A 104 -13.73 20.87 33.52
N PRO A 105 -12.90 21.61 34.27
CA PRO A 105 -13.26 22.92 34.79
C PRO A 105 -13.25 23.95 33.64
N ALA A 106 -14.37 24.67 33.52
CA ALA A 106 -14.56 25.74 32.55
C ALA A 106 -13.60 26.92 32.84
N LEU A 107 -12.51 27.00 32.09
CA LEU A 107 -11.60 28.16 32.08
C LEU A 107 -11.98 29.09 30.92
N ARG A 108 -12.21 30.36 31.23
CA ARG A 108 -12.50 31.42 30.25
C ARG A 108 -11.41 31.50 29.17
N VAL A 109 -11.81 31.35 27.91
CA VAL A 109 -10.97 31.53 26.74
C VAL A 109 -10.86 33.02 26.42
N GLN A 110 -9.69 33.62 26.70
CA GLN A 110 -9.25 34.82 26.01
C GLN A 110 -9.03 34.46 24.54
N GLN A 111 -9.79 35.07 23.63
CA GLN A 111 -9.59 34.97 22.19
C GLN A 111 -8.38 35.82 21.79
N THR A 112 -7.19 35.26 21.93
CA THR A 112 -6.04 35.69 21.12
C THR A 112 -6.35 35.34 19.65
N PRO A 113 -5.94 36.17 18.68
CA PRO A 113 -6.05 35.85 17.26
C PRO A 113 -5.37 34.50 17.04
N ARG A 114 -6.18 33.46 16.74
CA ARG A 114 -5.66 32.13 16.42
C ARG A 114 -4.89 32.27 15.12
N ALA A 115 -3.58 32.49 15.22
CA ALA A 115 -2.67 32.03 14.21
C ALA A 115 -2.99 30.54 14.06
N PHE A 116 -3.61 30.17 12.94
CA PHE A 116 -3.83 28.77 12.63
C PHE A 116 -2.45 28.13 12.71
N PRO A 117 -2.25 27.12 13.57
CA PRO A 117 -0.98 26.44 13.63
C PRO A 117 -0.71 25.96 12.22
N THR A 118 0.34 26.48 11.59
CA THR A 118 0.82 25.96 10.32
C THR A 118 0.93 24.46 10.53
N PRO A 119 0.22 23.63 9.73
CA PRO A 119 0.28 22.19 9.91
C PRO A 119 1.76 21.80 9.97
N PRO A 120 2.18 21.00 10.96
CA PRO A 120 3.57 20.63 11.09
C PRO A 120 3.99 20.02 9.75
N SER A 121 4.97 20.64 9.08
CA SER A 121 5.59 20.04 7.91
C SER A 121 6.21 18.74 8.41
N VAL A 122 5.59 17.62 8.07
CA VAL A 122 6.15 16.30 8.37
C VAL A 122 7.42 16.23 7.54
N ALA A 123 8.57 16.25 8.21
CA ALA A 123 9.85 16.10 7.54
C ALA A 123 9.97 14.62 7.15
N TYR A 124 9.91 14.36 5.86
CA TYR A 124 10.14 13.02 5.31
C TYR A 124 11.66 12.80 5.17
N SER A 125 12.07 11.53 5.10
CA SER A 125 13.47 11.22 4.75
C SER A 125 13.77 11.66 3.30
N GLU A 126 15.00 12.10 3.04
CA GLU A 126 15.44 12.47 1.67
C GLU A 126 15.22 11.31 0.67
N GLU A 127 15.33 10.07 1.14
CA GLU A 127 15.07 8.87 0.36
C GLU A 127 13.59 8.72 -0.02
N ALA A 128 12.68 9.04 0.90
CA ALA A 128 11.24 9.03 0.62
C ALA A 128 10.84 10.16 -0.34
N GLU A 129 11.45 11.35 -0.23
CA GLU A 129 11.20 12.46 -1.14
C GLU A 129 11.53 12.10 -2.60
N ALA A 130 12.67 11.45 -2.83
CA ALA A 130 13.06 10.98 -4.16
C ALA A 130 12.09 9.91 -4.76
N LEU A 131 11.32 9.21 -3.93
CA LEU A 131 10.29 8.29 -4.37
C LEU A 131 8.99 9.02 -4.73
N PHE A 132 8.69 10.15 -4.08
CA PHE A 132 7.46 10.90 -4.35
C PHE A 132 7.45 11.53 -5.74
N ASP A 133 8.60 11.89 -6.28
CA ASP A 133 8.74 12.42 -7.65
C ASP A 133 8.42 11.37 -8.74
N ARG A 134 8.51 10.08 -8.39
CA ARG A 134 8.29 8.96 -9.33
C ARG A 134 6.89 8.37 -9.26
N LEU A 135 6.04 8.89 -8.37
CA LEU A 135 4.71 8.37 -8.12
C LEU A 135 3.68 9.42 -8.51
N ASN A 136 2.63 9.00 -9.21
CA ASN A 136 1.50 9.85 -9.55
C ASN A 136 0.44 9.85 -8.45
N CYS A 137 -0.25 10.98 -8.28
CA CYS A 137 -1.37 11.04 -7.36
C CYS A 137 -2.62 10.35 -7.94
N LEU A 138 -3.13 9.34 -7.25
CA LEU A 138 -4.33 8.58 -7.66
C LEU A 138 -5.66 9.20 -7.21
N CYS A 139 -5.68 10.49 -6.88
CA CYS A 139 -6.91 11.14 -6.45
C CYS A 139 -7.88 11.45 -7.59
N GLY A 140 -7.40 11.42 -8.85
CA GLY A 140 -8.18 11.72 -10.06
C GLY A 140 -8.60 13.19 -10.19
N ALA A 141 -8.21 14.05 -9.24
CA ALA A 141 -8.46 15.49 -9.26
C ALA A 141 -7.20 16.31 -9.51
N CYS A 142 -6.02 15.70 -9.34
CA CYS A 142 -4.72 16.29 -9.57
C CYS A 142 -3.99 15.42 -10.60
N ASP A 143 -3.38 16.06 -11.60
CA ASP A 143 -2.50 15.40 -12.56
C ASP A 143 -1.02 15.56 -12.16
N ASP A 144 -0.77 15.92 -10.89
CA ASP A 144 0.55 16.20 -10.34
C ASP A 144 1.19 14.93 -9.73
N THR A 145 2.51 15.00 -9.56
CA THR A 145 3.27 13.96 -8.83
C THR A 145 2.88 13.94 -7.35
N LEU A 146 3.21 12.82 -6.70
CA LEU A 146 2.95 12.66 -5.28
C LEU A 146 3.72 13.71 -4.47
N ALA A 147 4.90 14.14 -4.92
CA ALA A 147 5.68 15.18 -4.25
C ALA A 147 4.89 16.48 -4.09
N GLU A 148 4.29 16.96 -5.18
CA GLU A 148 3.58 18.23 -5.26
C GLU A 148 2.14 18.15 -4.73
N CYS A 149 1.52 16.96 -4.76
CA CYS A 149 0.15 16.80 -4.33
C CYS A 149 0.02 16.67 -2.79
N ASP A 150 -0.87 17.48 -2.21
CA ASP A 150 -1.20 17.48 -0.77
C ASP A 150 -2.62 17.02 -0.47
N CYS A 151 -3.28 16.36 -1.42
CA CYS A 151 -4.62 15.83 -1.23
C CYS A 151 -4.65 14.74 -0.13
N GLY A 152 -5.83 14.44 0.40
CA GLY A 152 -5.97 13.44 1.47
C GLY A 152 -5.44 12.06 1.10
N GLN A 153 -5.55 11.66 -0.18
CA GLN A 153 -5.04 10.39 -0.68
C GLN A 153 -3.51 10.41 -0.86
N ALA A 154 -2.97 11.53 -1.35
CA ALA A 154 -1.53 11.73 -1.44
C ALA A 154 -0.86 11.63 -0.07
N ARG A 155 -1.46 12.24 0.96
CA ARG A 155 -0.96 12.11 2.35
C ARG A 155 -0.94 10.67 2.86
N GLN A 156 -1.95 9.88 2.52
CA GLN A 156 -1.98 8.45 2.90
C GLN A 156 -0.88 7.66 2.16
N MET A 157 -0.65 7.96 0.89
CA MET A 157 0.41 7.32 0.10
C MET A 157 1.81 7.73 0.60
N LYS A 158 2.05 9.03 0.84
CA LYS A 158 3.29 9.54 1.44
C LYS A 158 3.59 8.84 2.76
N GLY A 159 2.61 8.75 3.66
CA GLY A 159 2.77 8.05 4.94
C GLY A 159 3.01 6.54 4.80
N TYR A 160 2.46 5.91 3.76
CA TYR A 160 2.74 4.50 3.50
C TYR A 160 4.16 4.27 2.98
N VAL A 161 4.60 5.06 2.00
CA VAL A 161 5.97 5.02 1.47
C VAL A 161 6.98 5.29 2.59
N ASP A 162 6.74 6.32 3.39
CA ASP A 162 7.58 6.68 4.54
C ASP A 162 7.71 5.50 5.52
N SER A 163 6.61 4.82 5.85
CA SER A 163 6.66 3.63 6.72
C SER A 163 7.46 2.45 6.14
N LEU A 164 7.53 2.33 4.80
CA LEU A 164 8.34 1.30 4.15
C LEU A 164 9.82 1.68 4.17
N VAL A 165 10.15 2.95 3.97
CA VAL A 165 11.52 3.47 4.07
C VAL A 165 12.04 3.37 5.50
N GLU A 166 11.24 3.77 6.50
CA GLU A 166 11.58 3.62 7.93
C GLU A 166 11.85 2.16 8.33
N SER A 167 11.21 1.20 7.65
CA SER A 167 11.44 -0.23 7.89
C SER A 167 12.75 -0.76 7.29
N GLY A 168 13.51 0.07 6.58
CA GLY A 168 14.81 -0.28 5.98
C GLY A 168 14.68 -1.11 4.70
N ILE A 169 13.54 -1.04 4.02
CA ILE A 169 13.30 -1.74 2.75
C ILE A 169 13.98 -0.97 1.61
N SER A 170 14.57 -1.69 0.65
CA SER A 170 15.20 -1.07 -0.52
C SER A 170 14.19 -0.31 -1.38
N THR A 171 14.61 0.81 -2.00
CA THR A 171 13.74 1.65 -2.84
C THR A 171 13.00 0.90 -3.95
N SER A 172 13.65 -0.11 -4.58
CA SER A 172 12.99 -0.97 -5.57
C SER A 172 11.86 -1.81 -4.97
N GLU A 173 12.07 -2.38 -3.79
CA GLU A 173 11.06 -3.17 -3.10
C GLU A 173 9.94 -2.28 -2.53
N VAL A 174 10.24 -1.03 -2.17
CA VAL A 174 9.21 -0.02 -1.85
C VAL A 174 8.29 0.19 -3.06
N MET A 175 8.85 0.38 -4.26
CA MET A 175 8.05 0.54 -5.48
C MET A 175 7.18 -0.68 -5.77
N ASP A 176 7.72 -1.89 -5.64
CA ASP A 176 6.96 -3.12 -5.84
C ASP A 176 5.76 -3.20 -4.87
N LYS A 177 5.96 -2.85 -3.60
CA LYS A 177 4.88 -2.84 -2.59
C LYS A 177 3.85 -1.74 -2.83
N VAL A 178 4.29 -0.57 -3.31
CA VAL A 178 3.40 0.54 -3.67
C VAL A 178 2.54 0.13 -4.87
N VAL A 179 3.13 -0.47 -5.91
CA VAL A 179 2.41 -0.99 -7.07
C VAL A 179 1.47 -2.14 -6.69
N GLU A 180 1.89 -3.05 -5.81
CA GLU A 180 1.04 -4.13 -5.31
C GLU A 180 -0.22 -3.58 -4.61
N LYS A 181 -0.07 -2.49 -3.85
CA LYS A 181 -1.16 -1.90 -3.07
C LYS A 181 -2.07 -0.97 -3.87
N TYR A 182 -1.48 -0.16 -4.76
CA TYR A 182 -2.17 0.93 -5.46
C TYR A 182 -2.35 0.70 -6.96
N GLY A 183 -1.70 -0.31 -7.55
CA GLY A 183 -1.75 -0.61 -8.99
C GLY A 183 -0.61 0.03 -9.78
N LEU A 184 -0.48 -0.36 -11.06
CA LEU A 184 0.55 0.15 -11.98
C LEU A 184 0.33 1.62 -12.38
N GLU A 185 -0.89 2.11 -12.27
CA GLU A 185 -1.29 3.50 -12.53
C GLU A 185 -0.61 4.52 -11.61
N VAL A 186 -0.02 4.05 -10.51
CA VAL A 186 0.72 4.88 -9.56
C VAL A 186 2.11 5.29 -10.06
N LEU A 187 2.67 4.58 -11.03
CA LEU A 187 4.00 4.88 -11.53
C LEU A 187 3.93 6.07 -12.48
N ALA A 188 4.75 7.08 -12.24
CA ALA A 188 4.93 8.16 -13.20
C ALA A 188 5.56 7.57 -14.48
N SER A 189 4.85 7.69 -15.60
CA SER A 189 5.38 7.37 -16.91
C SER A 189 6.57 8.29 -17.16
N GLU A 190 7.79 7.75 -17.23
CA GLU A 190 8.94 8.50 -17.73
C GLU A 190 8.71 8.72 -19.24
N GLU A 191 8.13 9.86 -19.62
CA GLU A 191 7.98 10.29 -21.02
C GLU A 191 9.27 10.90 -21.59
#